data_AF-A0A1X7JHW8-F1
#
_entry.id   AF-A0A1X7JHW8-F1
#
_cell.length_a   1.000
_cell.length_b   1.000
_cell.length_c   1.000
_cell.angle_alpha   90.00
_cell.angle_beta   90.00
_cell.angle_gamma   90.00
#
_symmetry.space_group_name_H-M   'P 1'
#
loop_
_entity.id
_entity.type
_entity.pdbx_description
1 polymer ?
#
loop_
_entity_poly.entity_id
_entity_poly.type
_entity_poly.pdbx_seq_one_letter_code
_entity_poly.pdbx_strand_id
1 'polypeptide(L)'
;MIKKCVIYILGVVLLAACQKQPISQSQPENNQQNPSSLNPEANRNYAKRPRVKQETWFFGLFKKKQKLSWGDQLIAEYEDRMEENVKEKRKKAKEMEKPQYTDWTYFGHKKKPKKRSPEKMKYCDECGIRH
;
A
#
# COMPACT_ATOMS: atom_id res chain seq x y z
N MET A 1 3.27 30.73 49.88
CA MET A 1 2.16 30.62 48.89
C MET A 1 2.64 30.71 47.44
N ILE A 2 3.61 31.59 47.11
CA ILE A 2 4.09 31.84 45.74
C ILE A 2 4.58 30.58 44.98
N LYS A 3 5.30 29.67 45.65
CA LYS A 3 5.82 28.44 45.01
C LYS A 3 4.73 27.49 44.50
N LYS A 4 3.58 27.43 45.18
CA LYS A 4 2.44 26.59 44.75
C LYS A 4 1.75 27.18 43.52
N CYS A 5 1.67 28.51 43.42
CA CYS A 5 1.12 29.18 42.25
C CYS A 5 2.01 29.01 41.01
N VAL A 6 3.34 29.09 41.16
CA VAL A 6 4.27 28.89 40.03
C VAL A 6 4.18 27.46 39.47
N ILE A 7 4.04 26.45 40.34
CA ILE A 7 3.87 25.05 39.93
C ILE A 7 2.53 24.84 39.21
N TYR A 8 1.45 25.46 39.69
CA TYR A 8 0.15 25.40 39.02
C TYR A 8 0.16 26.07 37.64
N ILE A 9 0.83 27.22 37.51
CA ILE A 9 0.94 27.95 36.23
C ILE A 9 1.78 27.13 35.23
N LEU A 10 2.89 26.54 35.67
CA LEU A 10 3.69 25.63 34.83
C LEU A 10 2.91 24.39 34.40
N GLY A 11 2.10 23.81 35.29
CA GLY A 11 1.25 22.66 34.98
C GLY A 11 0.19 22.96 33.92
N VAL A 12 -0.45 24.13 33.98
CA VAL A 12 -1.49 24.53 33.01
C VAL A 12 -0.90 24.80 31.63
N VAL A 13 0.29 25.41 31.54
CA VAL A 13 0.97 25.67 30.26
C VAL A 13 1.39 24.35 29.58
N LEU A 14 1.82 23.35 30.35
CA LEU A 14 2.21 22.04 29.82
C LEU A 14 1.02 21.22 29.30
N LEU A 15 -0.16 21.37 29.90
CA LEU A 15 -1.40 20.71 29.45
C LEU A 15 -2.00 21.35 28.19
N ALA A 16 -1.78 22.65 27.95
CA ALA A 16 -2.27 23.33 26.75
C ALA A 16 -1.46 23.00 25.48
N ALA A 17 -0.19 22.59 25.59
CA ALA A 17 0.67 22.24 24.45
C ALA A 17 0.36 20.87 23.82
N CYS A 18 -0.52 20.05 24.44
CA CYS A 18 -0.88 18.72 23.95
C CYS A 18 -2.21 18.66 23.19
N GLN A 19 -2.86 19.79 22.89
CA GLN A 19 -4.03 19.79 22.02
C GLN A 19 -3.61 19.63 20.55
N LYS A 20 -3.67 18.38 20.08
CA LYS A 20 -3.63 18.04 18.65
C LYS A 20 -4.73 18.83 17.93
N GLN A 21 -4.33 19.77 17.08
CA GLN A 21 -5.24 20.41 16.14
C GLN A 21 -5.87 19.31 15.26
N PRO A 22 -7.20 19.34 15.00
CA PRO A 22 -7.78 18.43 14.03
C PRO A 22 -7.15 18.75 12.68
N ILE A 23 -6.42 17.78 12.14
CA ILE A 23 -5.94 17.77 10.76
C ILE A 23 -7.18 17.95 9.89
N SER A 24 -7.35 19.13 9.31
CA SER A 24 -8.28 19.33 8.22
C SER A 24 -7.82 18.42 7.08
N GLN A 25 -8.53 17.32 6.88
CA GLN A 25 -8.38 16.50 5.69
C GLN A 25 -8.91 17.32 4.50
N SER A 26 -8.06 18.16 3.91
CA SER A 26 -8.26 18.52 2.51
C SER A 26 -7.91 17.29 1.69
N GLN A 27 -8.92 16.49 1.38
CA GLN A 27 -8.83 15.54 0.28
C GLN A 27 -8.55 16.37 -0.98
N PRO A 28 -7.46 16.14 -1.74
CA PRO A 28 -7.45 16.60 -3.12
C PRO A 28 -8.56 15.83 -3.83
N GLU A 29 -9.61 16.53 -4.26
CA GLU A 29 -10.60 15.99 -5.20
C GLU A 29 -9.85 15.51 -6.45
N ASN A 30 -9.51 14.22 -6.48
CA ASN A 30 -9.03 13.60 -7.69
C ASN A 30 -10.25 13.16 -8.50
N ASN A 31 -10.99 14.13 -9.01
CA ASN A 31 -11.97 13.91 -10.07
C ASN A 31 -11.23 13.74 -11.41
N GLN A 32 -10.35 12.74 -11.46
CA GLN A 32 -9.71 12.33 -12.71
C GLN A 32 -10.70 11.43 -13.44
N GLN A 33 -11.49 12.05 -14.32
CA GLN A 33 -12.25 11.36 -15.33
C GLN A 33 -11.28 10.45 -16.12
N ASN A 34 -11.55 9.15 -16.15
CA ASN A 34 -10.72 8.21 -16.90
C ASN A 34 -10.68 8.65 -18.38
N PRO A 35 -9.51 8.70 -19.03
CA PRO A 35 -9.42 9.11 -20.43
C PRO A 35 -10.22 8.13 -21.30
N SER A 36 -11.13 8.66 -22.10
CA SER A 36 -11.94 7.93 -23.07
C SER A 36 -11.32 8.04 -24.46
N SER A 37 -11.54 7.06 -25.34
CA SER A 37 -11.01 7.06 -26.72
C SER A 37 -11.45 8.28 -27.54
N LEU A 38 -12.57 8.90 -27.17
CA LEU A 38 -13.12 10.10 -27.80
C LEU A 38 -12.46 11.40 -27.31
N ASN A 39 -11.72 11.36 -26.21
CA ASN A 39 -10.99 12.51 -25.69
C ASN A 39 -9.65 12.04 -25.10
N PRO A 40 -8.64 11.80 -25.95
CA PRO A 40 -7.30 11.55 -25.46
C PRO A 40 -6.81 12.87 -24.87
N GLU A 41 -6.97 13.06 -23.55
CA GLU A 41 -6.33 14.19 -22.88
C GLU A 41 -4.86 14.22 -23.32
N ALA A 42 -4.37 15.41 -23.68
CA ALA A 42 -2.95 15.70 -23.83
C ALA A 42 -2.25 15.68 -22.46
N ASN A 43 -2.58 14.69 -21.64
CA ASN A 43 -1.99 14.46 -20.35
C ASN A 43 -0.54 14.08 -20.60
N ARG A 44 0.33 15.08 -20.45
CA ARG A 44 1.78 14.93 -20.36
C ARG A 44 2.15 14.17 -19.08
N ASN A 45 1.51 13.03 -18.82
CA ASN A 45 2.03 11.99 -17.95
C ASN A 45 3.19 11.30 -18.68
N TYR A 46 4.24 12.07 -18.97
CA TYR A 46 5.57 11.47 -19.02
C TYR A 46 5.72 10.73 -17.71
N ALA A 47 5.90 9.41 -17.78
CA ALA A 47 5.96 8.48 -16.67
C ALA A 47 6.41 9.20 -15.39
N LYS A 48 5.47 9.50 -14.48
CA LYS A 48 5.81 10.13 -13.19
C LYS A 48 6.92 9.27 -12.60
N ARG A 49 8.10 9.86 -12.36
CA ARG A 49 9.25 9.13 -11.80
C ARG A 49 8.77 8.31 -10.60
N PRO A 50 9.12 7.01 -10.51
CA PRO A 50 8.76 6.22 -9.36
C PRO A 50 9.26 6.95 -8.10
N ARG A 51 8.38 7.15 -7.11
CA ARG A 51 8.76 7.81 -5.86
C ARG A 51 9.91 7.00 -5.26
N VAL A 52 11.05 7.65 -5.09
CA VAL A 52 12.22 7.05 -4.43
C VAL A 52 11.75 6.54 -3.06
N LYS A 53 11.77 5.22 -2.87
CA LYS A 53 11.45 4.61 -1.58
C LYS A 53 12.37 5.25 -0.55
N GLN A 54 11.80 5.80 0.53
CA GLN A 54 12.59 6.23 1.68
C GLN A 54 13.42 5.04 2.14
N GLU A 55 14.72 5.07 1.86
CA GLU A 55 15.65 4.10 2.39
C GLU A 55 15.59 4.22 3.92
N THR A 56 15.43 3.09 4.60
CA THR A 56 15.42 3.04 6.06
C THR A 56 16.73 3.63 6.58
N TRP A 57 16.63 4.47 7.62
CA TRP A 57 17.73 5.26 8.21
C TRP A 57 19.03 4.46 8.43
N PHE A 58 18.94 3.15 8.66
CA PHE A 58 20.09 2.25 8.85
C PHE A 58 20.98 2.05 7.61
N PHE A 59 20.51 2.30 6.39
CA PHE A 59 21.32 2.14 5.16
C PHE A 59 22.09 3.40 4.76
N GLY A 60 21.85 4.54 5.43
CA GLY A 60 22.45 5.83 5.08
C GLY A 60 23.95 5.94 5.36
N LEU A 61 24.53 5.07 6.22
CA LEU A 61 25.95 5.14 6.58
C LEU A 61 26.90 4.45 5.58
N PHE A 62 26.43 3.56 4.72
CA PHE A 62 27.32 2.70 3.91
C PHE A 62 27.35 3.02 2.40
N LYS A 63 26.51 3.91 1.89
CA LYS A 63 26.46 4.20 0.46
C LYS A 63 27.12 5.53 0.11
N LYS A 64 28.45 5.52 -0.03
CA LYS A 64 29.16 6.59 -0.73
C LYS A 64 28.91 6.43 -2.23
N LYS A 65 27.87 7.11 -2.77
CA LYS A 65 27.59 7.11 -4.22
C LYS A 65 28.78 7.73 -4.97
N GLN A 66 29.43 6.95 -5.82
CA GLN A 66 30.37 7.50 -6.82
C GLN A 66 29.57 8.38 -7.79
N LYS A 67 30.09 9.58 -8.09
CA LYS A 67 29.50 10.49 -9.07
C LYS A 67 29.81 9.98 -10.47
N LEU A 68 28.89 9.21 -11.05
CA LEU A 68 28.95 8.81 -12.46
C LEU A 68 28.76 10.03 -13.37
N SER A 69 29.27 9.96 -14.61
CA SER A 69 29.02 10.95 -15.66
C SER A 69 27.52 11.04 -15.97
N TRP A 70 27.03 12.18 -16.45
CA TRP A 70 25.60 12.38 -16.74
C TRP A 70 25.05 11.36 -17.74
N GLY A 71 25.85 10.98 -18.75
CA GLY A 71 25.48 9.93 -19.70
C GLY A 71 25.33 8.55 -19.04
N ASP A 72 26.27 8.17 -18.18
CA ASP A 72 26.25 6.89 -17.47
C ASP A 72 25.08 6.82 -16.48
N GLN A 73 24.69 7.96 -15.88
CA GLN A 73 23.51 8.04 -15.01
C GLN A 73 22.21 7.75 -15.77
N LEU A 74 22.09 8.20 -17.02
CA LEU A 74 20.91 7.94 -17.84
C LEU A 74 20.82 6.47 -18.25
N ILE A 75 21.95 5.85 -18.57
CA ILE A 75 22.00 4.41 -18.90
C ILE A 75 21.59 3.60 -17.67
N ALA A 76 22.14 3.91 -16.50
CA ALA A 76 21.77 3.25 -15.25
C ALA A 76 20.28 3.45 -14.91
N GLU A 77 19.74 4.68 -15.03
CA GLU A 77 18.30 4.95 -14.81
C GLU A 77 17.41 4.19 -15.81
N TYR A 78 17.88 3.95 -17.03
CA TYR A 78 17.16 3.14 -18.00
C TYR A 78 17.18 1.65 -17.62
N GLU A 79 18.35 1.11 -17.28
CA GLU A 79 18.52 -0.29 -16.86
C GLU A 79 17.71 -0.61 -15.61
N ASP A 80 17.74 0.27 -14.60
CA ASP A 80 16.96 0.14 -13.38
C ASP A 80 15.45 0.06 -13.69
N ARG A 81 14.94 0.92 -14.58
CA ARG A 81 13.54 0.88 -15.02
C ARG A 81 13.19 -0.41 -15.76
N MET A 82 14.10 -0.89 -16.60
CA MET A 82 13.90 -2.15 -17.32
C MET A 82 13.85 -3.34 -16.35
N GLU A 83 14.73 -3.37 -15.36
CA GLU A 83 14.75 -4.41 -14.34
C GLU A 83 13.49 -4.38 -13.45
N GLU A 84 13.06 -3.19 -13.03
CA GLU A 84 11.81 -2.99 -12.28
C GLU A 84 10.58 -3.49 -13.07
N ASN A 85 10.49 -3.16 -14.36
CA ASN A 85 9.43 -3.62 -15.24
C ASN A 85 9.40 -5.15 -15.36
N VAL A 86 10.57 -5.78 -15.51
CA VAL A 86 10.67 -7.25 -15.57
C VAL A 86 10.25 -7.87 -14.24
N LYS A 87 10.68 -7.31 -13.10
CA LYS A 87 10.28 -7.76 -11.76
C LYS A 87 8.77 -7.64 -11.56
N GLU A 88 8.16 -6.54 -11.96
CA GLU A 88 6.72 -6.31 -11.84
C GLU A 88 5.93 -7.29 -12.71
N LYS A 89 6.30 -7.46 -13.99
CA LYS A 89 5.69 -8.46 -14.88
C LYS A 89 5.77 -9.87 -14.31
N ARG A 90 6.92 -10.25 -13.75
CA ARG A 90 7.10 -11.55 -13.10
C ARG A 90 6.20 -11.73 -11.88
N LYS A 91 6.01 -10.69 -11.06
CA LYS A 91 5.08 -10.73 -9.92
C LYS A 91 3.64 -10.91 -10.38
N LYS A 92 3.20 -10.11 -11.36
CA LYS A 92 1.86 -10.22 -11.94
C LYS A 92 1.60 -11.60 -12.54
N ALA A 93 2.56 -12.14 -13.30
CA ALA A 93 2.45 -13.49 -13.87
C ALA A 93 2.26 -14.56 -12.77
N LYS A 94 3.05 -14.49 -11.69
CA LYS A 94 2.90 -15.39 -10.54
C LYS A 94 1.57 -15.24 -9.82
N GLU A 95 0.98 -14.04 -9.82
CA GLU A 95 -0.33 -13.81 -9.22
C GLU A 95 -1.47 -14.33 -10.10
N MET A 96 -1.35 -14.22 -11.42
CA MET A 96 -2.33 -14.79 -12.35
C MET A 96 -2.25 -16.32 -12.44
N GLU A 97 -1.07 -16.90 -12.22
CA GLU A 97 -0.89 -18.35 -12.16
C GLU A 97 -1.53 -18.96 -10.91
N LYS A 98 -1.73 -18.17 -9.85
CA LYS A 98 -2.43 -18.67 -8.66
C LYS A 98 -3.89 -18.94 -9.03
N PRO A 99 -4.41 -20.14 -8.70
CA PRO A 99 -5.80 -20.44 -8.95
C PRO A 99 -6.68 -19.49 -8.13
N GLN A 100 -7.80 -19.03 -8.73
CA GLN A 100 -8.77 -18.15 -8.08
C GLN A 100 -9.34 -18.77 -6.78
N TYR A 101 -9.39 -20.10 -6.68
CA TYR A 101 -9.76 -20.85 -5.48
C TYR A 101 -8.81 -22.03 -5.26
N THR A 102 -8.41 -22.27 -4.02
CA THR A 102 -7.44 -23.32 -3.66
C THR A 102 -8.03 -24.74 -3.65
N ASP A 103 -9.34 -24.89 -3.45
CA ASP A 103 -10.06 -26.17 -3.49
C ASP A 103 -11.30 -26.04 -4.38
N TRP A 104 -11.42 -26.89 -5.40
CA TRP A 104 -12.57 -26.91 -6.34
C TRP A 104 -13.84 -27.46 -5.70
N THR A 105 -13.73 -28.16 -4.58
CA THR A 105 -14.87 -28.70 -3.82
C THR A 105 -15.57 -27.63 -2.97
N TYR A 106 -15.14 -26.37 -3.10
CA TYR A 106 -15.37 -25.30 -2.13
C TYR A 106 -15.84 -24.00 -2.80
N PHE A 107 -16.52 -24.10 -3.94
CA PHE A 107 -17.17 -22.94 -4.54
C PHE A 107 -18.33 -22.49 -3.63
N GLY A 108 -18.22 -21.28 -3.08
CA GLY A 108 -19.32 -20.60 -2.38
C GLY A 108 -19.08 -20.26 -0.92
N HIS A 109 -17.98 -20.72 -0.32
CA HIS A 109 -17.74 -20.53 1.10
C HIS A 109 -16.49 -19.69 1.40
N LYS A 110 -16.46 -18.99 2.56
CA LYS A 110 -15.27 -18.26 3.05
C LYS A 110 -14.37 -19.08 3.99
N LYS A 111 -14.94 -19.96 4.83
CA LYS A 111 -14.20 -21.01 5.58
C LYS A 111 -14.60 -22.46 5.25
N LYS A 112 -13.63 -23.38 5.10
CA LYS A 112 -13.87 -24.80 4.76
C LYS A 112 -14.93 -25.41 5.68
N PRO A 113 -15.98 -26.10 5.17
CA PRO A 113 -17.04 -26.61 6.02
C PRO A 113 -16.49 -27.76 6.85
N LYS A 114 -17.01 -27.92 8.06
CA LYS A 114 -16.55 -28.96 8.98
C LYS A 114 -17.02 -30.33 8.45
N LYS A 115 -16.09 -31.22 8.11
CA LYS A 115 -16.40 -32.60 7.72
C LYS A 115 -17.08 -33.34 8.88
N ARG A 116 -18.29 -33.87 8.68
CA ARG A 116 -19.03 -34.68 9.67
C ARG A 116 -19.24 -36.11 9.18
N SER A 117 -19.61 -37.01 10.10
CA SER A 117 -20.07 -38.35 9.74
C SER A 117 -21.41 -38.27 8.98
N PRO A 118 -21.77 -39.25 8.14
CA PRO A 118 -22.97 -39.20 7.28
C PRO A 118 -24.27 -38.85 8.03
N GLU A 119 -24.44 -39.39 9.23
CA GLU A 119 -25.61 -39.16 10.08
C GLU A 119 -25.69 -37.71 10.60
N LYS A 120 -24.55 -37.05 10.81
CA LYS A 120 -24.45 -35.74 11.45
C LYS A 120 -24.24 -34.59 10.48
N MET A 121 -24.25 -34.85 9.17
CA MET A 121 -24.04 -33.81 8.16
C MET A 121 -25.14 -32.74 8.26
N LYS A 122 -24.76 -31.45 8.26
CA LYS A 122 -25.73 -30.34 8.27
C LYS A 122 -25.79 -29.69 6.90
N TYR A 123 -26.96 -29.17 6.56
CA TYR A 123 -27.11 -28.34 5.37
C TYR A 123 -26.33 -27.03 5.55
N CYS A 124 -25.73 -26.55 4.48
CA CYS A 124 -25.02 -25.28 4.46
C CYS A 124 -25.80 -24.26 3.65
N ASP A 125 -25.93 -23.04 4.19
CA ASP A 125 -26.73 -21.97 3.57
C ASP A 125 -26.00 -21.29 2.41
N GLU A 126 -24.66 -21.34 2.37
CA GLU A 126 -23.85 -20.66 1.35
C GLU A 126 -23.73 -21.47 0.05
N CYS A 127 -23.80 -22.79 0.14
CA CYS A 127 -23.45 -23.75 -0.91
C CYS A 127 -24.59 -24.70 -1.29
N GLY A 128 -25.65 -24.77 -0.48
CA GLY A 128 -26.83 -25.59 -0.74
C GLY A 128 -26.59 -27.12 -0.70
N ILE A 129 -25.48 -27.58 -0.11
CA ILE A 129 -25.18 -29.01 0.05
C ILE A 129 -24.95 -29.37 1.52
N ARG A 130 -25.02 -30.66 1.86
CA ARG A 130 -24.74 -31.15 3.21
C ARG A 130 -23.23 -31.35 3.43
N HIS A 131 -22.72 -30.94 4.59
CA HIS A 131 -21.32 -31.12 5.04
C HIS A 131 -21.18 -31.74 6.44
#